data_AF-A0A7J2V1H2-F1
#
_entry.id   AF-A0A7J2V1H2-F1
#
_cell.length_a   1.000
_cell.length_b   1.000
_cell.length_c   1.000
_cell.angle_alpha   90.00
_cell.angle_beta   90.00
_cell.angle_gamma   90.00
#
_symmetry.space_group_name_H-M   'P 1'
#
loop_
_entity.id
_entity.type
_entity.pdbx_description
1 polymer ?
#
loop_
_entity_poly.entity_id
_entity_poly.type
_entity_poly.pdbx_seq_one_letter_code
_entity_poly.pdbx_strand_id
1 'polypeptide(L)' 'MPDIISAIKLLEDMGLLIREPRILSWRFEAAKAIERADSLGKAIIFRSNCCDGIDIVSNLIPSREI' A
#
# COMPACT_ATOMS: atom_id res chain seq x y z
N MET A 1 -6.80 -20.91 -3.25
CA MET A 1 -7.64 -19.98 -4.05
C MET A 1 -6.92 -18.65 -4.05
N PRO A 2 -6.69 -18.01 -5.22
CA PRO A 2 -6.07 -16.69 -5.24
C PRO A 2 -6.99 -15.67 -4.57
N ASP A 3 -6.41 -14.87 -3.67
CA ASP A 3 -7.10 -13.83 -2.90
C ASP A 3 -6.20 -12.60 -2.70
N ILE A 4 -6.72 -11.57 -2.02
CA ILE A 4 -5.98 -10.33 -1.80
C ILE A 4 -4.73 -10.52 -0.94
N ILE A 5 -4.74 -11.47 -0.01
CA ILE A 5 -3.57 -11.78 0.84
C ILE A 5 -2.46 -12.40 -0.02
N SER A 6 -2.83 -13.30 -0.92
CA SER A 6 -1.92 -13.91 -1.89
C SER A 6 -1.31 -12.86 -2.83
N ALA A 7 -2.11 -11.88 -3.27
CA ALA A 7 -1.63 -10.76 -4.09
C ALA A 7 -0.64 -9.85 -3.34
N ILE A 8 -0.94 -9.52 -2.07
CA ILE A 8 -0.03 -8.73 -1.22
C ILE A 8 1.30 -9.45 -1.03
N LYS A 9 1.27 -10.76 -0.74
CA LYS A 9 2.49 -11.55 -0.57
C LYS A 9 3.33 -11.59 -1.84
N LEU A 10 2.70 -11.75 -3.00
CA LEU A 10 3.39 -11.70 -4.29
C LEU A 10 4.10 -10.35 -4.51
N LEU A 11 3.42 -9.22 -4.24
CA LEU A 11 4.02 -7.90 -4.35
C LEU A 11 5.19 -7.69 -3.38
N GLU A 12 5.08 -8.25 -2.17
CA GLU A 12 6.16 -8.24 -1.17
C GLU A 12 7.38 -9.04 -1.66
N ASP A 13 7.16 -10.26 -2.15
CA ASP A 13 8.21 -11.14 -2.69
C ASP A 13 8.91 -10.52 -3.92
N MET A 14 8.17 -9.75 -4.73
CA MET A 14 8.70 -9.00 -5.89
C MET A 14 9.38 -7.66 -5.50
N GLY A 15 9.33 -7.25 -4.24
CA GLY A 15 9.85 -5.95 -3.79
C GLY A 15 9.05 -4.74 -4.29
N LEU A 16 7.81 -4.96 -4.73
CA LEU A 16 6.87 -3.96 -5.24
C LEU A 16 5.89 -3.46 -4.16
N LEU A 17 6.15 -3.76 -2.89
CA LEU A 17 5.35 -3.33 -1.74
C LEU A 17 6.16 -2.45 -0.79
N ILE A 18 5.55 -1.35 -0.33
CA ILE A 18 6.06 -0.51 0.75
C ILE A 18 5.16 -0.68 1.98
N ARG A 19 5.76 -0.90 3.15
CA ARG A 19 5.04 -0.82 4.44
C ARG A 19 5.41 0.48 5.14
N GLU A 20 4.44 1.34 5.37
CA GLU A 20 4.64 2.54 6.20
C GLU A 20 4.33 2.21 7.66
N PRO A 21 5.34 2.23 8.55
CA PRO A 21 5.16 1.81 9.94
C PRO A 21 4.39 2.82 10.80
N ARG A 22 4.26 4.07 10.35
CA ARG A 22 3.55 5.12 11.10
C ARG A 22 2.04 5.03 10.85
N ILE A 23 1.27 5.42 11.86
CA ILE A 23 -0.16 5.70 11.69
C ILE A 23 -0.28 7.08 11.04
N LEU A 24 -0.87 7.12 9.85
CA LEU A 24 -1.00 8.33 9.05
C LEU A 24 -2.33 9.04 9.33
N SER A 25 -2.30 10.36 9.34
CA SER A 25 -3.51 11.16 9.22
C SER A 25 -4.22 10.90 7.88
N TRP A 26 -5.49 10.51 7.94
CA TRP A 26 -6.30 10.23 6.74
C TRP A 26 -6.45 11.45 5.82
N ARG A 27 -6.37 12.66 6.38
CA ARG A 27 -6.66 13.91 5.65
C ARG A 27 -5.59 14.30 4.64
N PHE A 28 -4.31 13.98 4.89
CA PHE A 28 -3.20 14.48 4.06
C PHE A 28 -2.03 13.50 3.97
N GLU A 29 -1.62 12.89 5.09
CA GLU A 29 -0.43 12.04 5.10
C GLU A 29 -0.65 10.75 4.32
N ALA A 30 -1.86 10.17 4.42
CA ALA A 30 -2.24 8.98 3.65
C ALA A 30 -2.16 9.24 2.14
N ALA A 31 -2.77 10.32 1.64
CA ALA A 31 -2.74 10.69 0.23
C ALA A 31 -1.31 10.90 -0.27
N LYS A 32 -0.49 11.64 0.48
CA LYS A 32 0.93 11.87 0.13
C LYS A 32 1.76 10.58 0.12
N ALA A 33 1.48 9.64 1.04
CA ALA A 33 2.14 8.35 1.07
C ALA A 33 1.76 7.50 -0.14
N ILE A 34 0.49 7.53 -0.54
CA ILE A 34 -0.02 6.84 -1.74
C ILE A 34 0.62 7.43 -3.01
N GLU A 35 0.62 8.75 -3.17
CA GLU A 35 1.26 9.42 -4.33
C GLU A 35 2.74 9.10 -4.44
N ARG A 36 3.44 9.06 -3.30
CA ARG A 36 4.86 8.66 -3.28
C ARG A 36 5.03 7.21 -3.72
N ALA A 37 4.21 6.28 -3.23
CA ALA A 37 4.28 4.88 -3.62
C ALA A 37 3.98 4.69 -5.11
N ASP A 38 2.99 5.42 -5.63
CA ASP A 38 2.63 5.45 -7.06
C ASP A 38 3.80 5.91 -7.93
N SER A 39 4.48 6.99 -7.55
CA SER A 39 5.65 7.49 -8.28
C SER A 39 6.82 6.50 -8.35
N LEU A 40 6.85 5.52 -7.43
CA LEU A 40 7.86 4.46 -7.37
C LEU A 40 7.38 3.18 -8.07
N GLY A 41 6.16 3.14 -8.60
CA GLY A 41 5.55 1.94 -9.15
C GLY A 41 5.36 0.86 -8.09
N LYS A 42 4.97 1.24 -6.86
CA LYS A 42 4.79 0.30 -5.75
C LYS A 42 3.41 0.39 -5.10
N ALA A 43 2.95 -0.75 -4.59
CA ALA A 43 1.85 -0.82 -3.66
C ALA A 43 2.27 -0.32 -2.28
N ILE A 44 1.31 0.11 -1.45
CA ILE A 44 1.57 0.54 -0.08
C ILE A 44 0.57 -0.05 0.91
N ILE A 45 1.08 -0.46 2.07
CA ILE A 45 0.30 -0.81 3.26
C ILE A 45 0.63 0.16 4.37
N PHE A 46 -0.40 0.74 4.98
CA PHE A 46 -0.27 1.68 6.09
C PHE A 46 -1.50 1.62 7.00
N ARG A 47 -1.41 2.21 8.19
CA ARG A 47 -2.56 2.43 9.08
C ARG A 47 -2.93 3.88 9.10
N SER A 48 -4.21 4.18 9.37
CA SER A 48 -4.67 5.55 9.50
C SER A 48 -5.47 5.78 10.76
N ASN A 49 -5.38 7.00 11.30
CA ASN A 49 -6.05 7.42 12.52
C ASN A 49 -7.59 7.55 12.40
N CYS A 50 -8.18 7.33 11.22
CA CYS A 50 -9.64 7.19 11.09
C CYS A 50 -10.13 5.77 11.32
N CYS A 51 -9.24 4.77 11.29
CA CYS A 51 -9.57 3.36 11.27
C CYS A 51 -8.52 2.56 12.06
N ASP A 52 -8.62 2.64 13.39
CA ASP A 52 -7.67 1.97 14.28
C ASP A 52 -7.68 0.45 14.09
N GLY A 53 -6.48 -0.14 13.99
CA GLY A 53 -6.29 -1.58 13.83
C GLY A 53 -6.57 -2.13 12.43
N ILE A 54 -6.95 -1.28 11.47
CA ILE A 54 -7.19 -1.69 10.07
C ILE A 54 -5.96 -1.34 9.23
N ASP A 55 -5.40 -2.34 8.55
CA ASP A 55 -4.37 -2.14 7.54
C ASP A 55 -5.03 -1.72 6.22
N ILE A 56 -4.67 -0.54 5.73
CA ILE A 56 -5.13 0.01 4.46
C ILE A 56 -4.11 -0.38 3.40
N VAL A 57 -4.59 -0.96 2.31
CA VAL A 57 -3.79 -1.35 1.15
C VAL A 57 -4.18 -0.46 -0.03
N SER A 58 -3.20 0.20 -0.65
CA SER A 58 -3.39 1.03 -1.85
C SER A 58 -2.44 0.62 -2.97
N ASN A 59 -2.79 0.99 -4.20
CA ASN A 59 -2.01 0.75 -5.41
C ASN A 59 -1.69 -0.74 -5.66
N LEU A 60 -2.68 -1.62 -5.45
CA LEU A 60 -2.49 -3.08 -5.62
C LEU A 60 -2.08 -3.49 -7.04
N ILE A 61 -2.40 -2.65 -8.03
CA ILE A 61 -1.89 -2.76 -9.41
C ILE A 61 -1.01 -1.52 -9.63
N PRO A 62 0.26 -1.54 -9.20
CA PRO A 62 1.08 -0.33 -9.14
C PRO A 62 1.71 0.05 -10.48
N SER A 63 1.73 -0.87 -11.44
CA SER A 63 2.28 -0.66 -12.77
C SER A 63 1.74 -1.70 -13.76
N ARG A 64 1.80 -1.41 -15.05
CA ARG A 64 1.55 -2.38 -16.12
C ARG A 64 2.88 -2.91 -16.65
N GLU A 65 3.08 -4.22 -16.65
CA GLU A 65 4.18 -4.84 -17.39
C GLU A 65 3.93 -4.66 -18.90
N ILE A 66 4.97 -4.22 -19.62
CA ILE A 66 4.95 -4.01 -21.08
C ILE A 66 5.53 -5.25 -21.76
#